data_AF-A0A7X6MY06-F1
#
_entry.id   AF-A0A7X6MY06-F1
#
_cell.length_a   1.000
_cell.length_b   1.000
_cell.length_c   1.000
_cell.angle_alpha   90.00
_cell.angle_beta   90.00
_cell.angle_gamma   90.00
#
_symmetry.space_group_name_H-M   'P 1'
#
loop_
_entity.id
_entity.type
_entity.pdbx_description
1 polymer ?
#
loop_
_entity_poly.entity_id
_entity_poly.type
_entity_poly.pdbx_seq_one_letter_code
_entity_poly.pdbx_strand_id
1 'polypeptide(L)' 'MQVVWLTLLERKVSNLPEDLVIIYAVGNGELFCFNYNKLNVNGEPTIVSFTPNKNITEYEIVYDSFGDFLLDCITRELEM' A
#
# COMPACT_ATOMS: atom_id res chain seq x y z
N MET A 1 -4.86 14.87 1.37
CA MET A 1 -3.43 14.70 1.04
C MET A 1 -3.35 13.90 -0.24
N GLN A 2 -2.62 14.36 -1.27
CA GLN A 2 -2.60 13.68 -2.58
C GLN A 2 -1.63 12.49 -2.55
N VAL A 3 -2.14 11.29 -2.86
CA VAL A 3 -1.38 10.02 -2.95
C VAL A 3 -0.11 10.14 -3.79
N VAL A 4 -0.19 10.84 -4.92
CA VAL A 4 0.95 11.06 -5.82
C VAL A 4 2.05 11.86 -5.14
N TRP A 5 1.71 12.98 -4.49
CA TRP A 5 2.69 13.83 -3.83
C TRP A 5 3.38 13.11 -2.67
N LEU A 6 2.63 12.39 -1.84
CA LEU A 6 3.19 11.63 -0.72
C LEU A 6 4.14 10.53 -1.23
N THR A 7 3.73 9.79 -2.27
CA THR A 7 4.57 8.77 -2.91
C THR A 7 5.89 9.36 -3.41
N LEU A 8 5.83 10.50 -4.11
CA LEU A 8 7.04 11.17 -4.62
C LEU A 8 7.94 11.71 -3.50
N LEU A 9 7.36 12.14 -2.39
CA LEU A 9 8.12 12.56 -1.21
C LEU A 9 8.82 11.37 -0.57
N GLU A 10 8.09 10.28 -0.29
CA GLU A 10 8.62 9.07 0.33
C GLU A 10 9.73 8.42 -0.49
N ARG A 11 9.60 8.37 -1.83
CA ARG A 11 10.68 7.91 -2.72
C ARG A 11 12.01 8.63 -2.48
N LYS A 12 11.97 9.93 -2.16
CA LYS A 12 13.19 10.72 -1.90
C LYS A 12 13.78 10.48 -0.52
N VAL A 13 12.96 10.11 0.48
CA VAL A 13 13.39 10.04 1.89
C VAL A 13 13.61 8.62 2.40
N SER A 14 12.88 7.64 1.90
CA SER A 14 12.85 6.26 2.39
C SER A 14 13.24 5.21 1.35
N ASN A 15 13.66 5.65 0.15
CA ASN A 15 13.97 4.78 -0.99
C ASN A 15 12.80 3.83 -1.33
N LEU A 16 11.57 4.35 -1.24
CA LEU A 16 10.37 3.62 -1.65
C LEU A 16 10.55 3.09 -3.09
N PRO A 17 10.30 1.80 -3.35
CA PRO A 17 10.37 1.24 -4.69
C PRO A 17 9.48 1.95 -5.72
N GLU A 18 9.89 1.94 -6.99
CA GLU A 18 9.19 2.64 -8.08
C GLU A 18 7.86 1.97 -8.47
N ASP A 19 7.74 0.66 -8.24
CA ASP A 19 6.55 -0.16 -8.44
C ASP A 19 5.53 -0.03 -7.30
N LEU A 20 5.89 0.63 -6.20
CA LEU A 20 5.00 0.91 -5.09
C LEU A 20 4.41 2.33 -5.16
N VAL A 21 3.09 2.43 -4.90
CA VAL A 21 2.36 3.70 -4.79
C VAL A 21 1.54 3.72 -3.51
N ILE A 22 1.77 4.72 -2.65
CA ILE A 22 1.18 4.78 -1.30
C ILE A 22 -0.30 5.14 -1.40
N ILE A 23 -1.17 4.35 -0.80
CA ILE A 23 -2.62 4.60 -0.75
C ILE A 23 -3.12 4.96 0.64
N TYR A 24 -2.44 4.50 1.68
CA TYR A 24 -2.86 4.70 3.06
C TYR A 24 -1.66 4.66 4.00
N ALA A 25 -1.61 5.60 4.94
CA ALA A 25 -0.62 5.59 6.02
C ALA A 25 -1.27 4.99 7.27
N VAL A 26 -0.86 3.78 7.65
CA VAL A 26 -1.44 3.06 8.79
C VAL A 26 -1.01 3.70 10.11
N GLY A 27 0.21 4.23 10.14
CA GLY A 27 0.84 4.81 11.33
C GLY A 27 2.15 4.10 11.66
N ASN A 28 2.95 4.65 12.58
CA ASN A 28 4.23 4.07 13.01
C ASN A 28 5.23 3.77 11.87
N GLY A 29 5.13 4.48 10.75
CA GLY A 29 5.96 4.26 9.56
C GLY A 29 5.49 3.13 8.64
N GLU A 30 4.37 2.47 8.94
CA GLU A 30 3.73 1.49 8.07
C GLU A 30 2.84 2.18 7.03
N LEU A 31 3.02 1.75 5.78
CA LEU A 31 2.35 2.26 4.60
C LEU A 31 1.69 1.10 3.87
N PHE A 32 0.43 1.28 3.46
CA PHE A 32 -0.17 0.41 2.46
C PHE A 32 0.06 1.00 1.07
N CYS A 33 0.52 0.14 0.18
CA CYS A 33 0.94 0.52 -1.17
C CYS A 33 0.27 -0.39 -2.20
N PHE A 34 -0.13 0.19 -3.34
CA PHE A 34 -0.31 -0.60 -4.55
C PHE A 34 1.02 -1.19 -4.99
N ASN A 35 1.00 -2.46 -5.37
CA ASN A 35 2.16 -3.17 -5.93
C ASN A 35 1.95 -3.44 -7.43
N TYR A 36 2.51 -2.57 -8.27
CA TYR A 36 2.40 -2.71 -9.73
C TYR A 36 3.29 -3.80 -10.34
N ASN A 37 4.20 -4.39 -9.55
CA ASN A 37 4.99 -5.55 -9.96
C ASN A 37 4.23 -6.86 -9.77
N LYS A 38 3.15 -6.84 -8.97
CA LYS A 38 2.31 -8.02 -8.73
C LYS A 38 0.83 -7.68 -8.84
N LEU A 39 0.30 -7.92 -10.04
CA LEU A 39 -1.11 -7.82 -10.33
C LEU A 39 -1.85 -9.10 -9.94
N ASN A 40 -3.10 -8.97 -9.54
CA ASN A 40 -4.00 -10.11 -9.31
C ASN A 40 -4.50 -10.70 -10.66
N VAL A 41 -5.36 -11.72 -10.58
CA VAL A 41 -5.92 -12.41 -11.75
C VAL A 41 -6.77 -11.52 -12.67
N ASN A 42 -7.25 -10.38 -12.15
CA ASN A 42 -8.06 -9.41 -12.88
C ASN A 42 -7.22 -8.27 -13.49
N GLY A 43 -5.90 -8.28 -13.29
CA GLY A 43 -5.00 -7.23 -13.76
C GLY A 43 -4.98 -5.99 -12.88
N GLU A 44 -5.50 -6.06 -11.66
CA GLU A 44 -5.46 -4.98 -10.67
C GLU A 44 -4.24 -5.12 -9.75
N PRO A 45 -3.64 -4.01 -9.28
CA PRO A 45 -2.54 -4.09 -8.34
C PRO A 45 -3.00 -4.63 -6.99
N THR A 46 -2.26 -5.61 -6.47
CA THR A 46 -2.41 -6.05 -5.07
C THR A 46 -1.99 -4.93 -4.12
N ILE A 47 -2.50 -4.97 -2.88
CA ILE A 47 -2.06 -4.04 -1.82
C ILE A 47 -1.12 -4.77 -0.89
N VAL A 48 0.01 -4.13 -0.60
CA VAL A 48 1.04 -4.65 0.27
C VAL A 48 1.31 -3.73 1.46
N SER A 49 1.78 -4.30 2.57
CA SER A 49 2.36 -3.51 3.66
C SER A 49 3.85 -3.24 3.40
N PHE A 50 4.23 -1.97 3.53
CA PHE A 50 5.59 -1.48 3.39
C PHE A 50 6.00 -0.73 4.65
N THR A 51 7.16 -1.09 5.20
CA THR A 51 7.84 -0.31 6.25
C THR A 51 9.24 0.07 5.75
N PRO A 52 9.58 1.36 5.64
CA PRO A 52 10.93 1.80 5.34
C PRO A 52 11.98 1.12 6.24
N ASN A 53 13.18 0.89 5.68
CA ASN A 53 14.35 0.37 6.41
C ASN A 53 14.23 -1.06 6.98
N LYS A 54 13.13 -1.80 6.71
CA LYS A 54 13.14 -3.25 6.88
C LYS A 54 13.80 -3.90 5.67
N ASN A 55 14.73 -4.82 5.90
CA ASN A 55 15.24 -5.70 4.85
C ASN A 55 14.18 -6.76 4.54
N ILE A 56 13.29 -6.46 3.60
CA ILE A 56 12.25 -7.38 3.14
C ILE A 56 12.59 -7.82 1.71
N THR A 57 12.61 -9.14 1.48
CA THR A 57 12.81 -9.72 0.14
C THR A 57 11.50 -9.87 -0.64
N GLU A 58 10.38 -9.99 0.06
CA GLU A 58 9.03 -10.10 -0.51
C GLU A 58 8.03 -9.31 0.33
N TYR A 59 7.15 -8.56 -0.33
CA TYR A 59 6.10 -7.81 0.35
C TYR A 59 4.92 -8.72 0.70
N GLU A 60 4.42 -8.57 1.92
CA GLU A 60 3.18 -9.21 2.35
C GLU A 60 1.99 -8.56 1.62
N ILE A 61 1.23 -9.37 0.88
CA ILE A 61 -0.03 -8.94 0.28
C ILE A 61 -1.09 -8.95 1.38
N VAL A 62 -1.63 -7.78 1.66
CA VAL A 62 -2.68 -7.57 2.66
C VAL A 62 -4.08 -7.54 2.04
N TYR A 63 -4.21 -7.13 0.78
CA TYR A 63 -5.47 -7.19 0.02
C TYR A 63 -5.22 -7.52 -1.45
N ASP A 64 -6.16 -8.25 -2.06
CA ASP A 64 -6.06 -8.64 -3.48
C ASP A 64 -6.37 -7.46 -4.43
N SER A 65 -7.23 -6.54 -4.00
CA SER A 65 -7.60 -5.34 -4.76
C SER A 65 -7.83 -4.11 -3.87
N PHE A 66 -7.91 -2.93 -4.49
CA PHE A 66 -8.36 -1.71 -3.79
C PHE A 66 -9.79 -1.82 -3.27
N GLY A 67 -10.65 -2.51 -4.01
CA GLY A 67 -12.05 -2.72 -3.63
C GLY A 67 -12.15 -3.48 -2.31
N ASP A 68 -11.38 -4.55 -2.16
CA ASP A 68 -11.37 -5.36 -0.94
C ASP A 68 -10.88 -4.56 0.27
N PHE A 69 -9.80 -3.78 0.10
CA PHE A 69 -9.29 -2.89 1.14
C PHE A 69 -10.33 -1.86 1.58
N LEU A 70 -10.94 -1.17 0.62
CA LEU A 70 -11.92 -0.13 0.92
C LEU A 70 -13.16 -0.71 1.61
N LEU A 71 -13.64 -1.87 1.14
CA LEU A 71 -14.77 -2.56 1.74
C LEU A 71 -14.47 -2.94 3.20
N ASP A 72 -13.30 -3.51 3.47
CA ASP A 72 -12.88 -3.90 4.83
C ASP A 72 -12.73 -2.67 5.75
N CYS A 73 -12.15 -1.57 5.26
CA CYS A 73 -12.12 -0.30 6.00
C CYS A 73 -13.52 0.19 6.37
N ILE A 74 -14.44 0.27 5.41
CA ILE A 74 -15.79 0.78 5.65
C ILE A 74 -16.57 -0.16 6.57
N THR A 75 -16.45 -1.47 6.37
CA THR A 75 -17.16 -2.48 7.18
C THR A 75 -16.74 -2.38 8.64
N ARG A 76 -15.45 -2.26 8.91
CA ARG A 76 -14.93 -2.09 10.28
C ARG A 76 -15.47 -0.84 10.96
N GLU A 77 -15.59 0.27 10.25
CA GLU A 77 -16.15 1.52 10.80
C GLU A 77 -17.67 1.43 11.06
N LEU A 78 -18.40 0.61 10.29
CA LEU A 78 -19.84 0.43 10.47
C LEU A 78 -20.21 -0.58 11.57
N GLU A 79 -19.30 -1.50 11.89
CA GLU A 79 -19.47 -2.48 12.99
C GLU A 79 -19.03 -1.93 14.36
N MET A 80 -18.54 -0.69 14.41
CA MET A 80 -18.12 0.02 15.64
C MET A 80 -19.26 0.65 16.43
#